data_AF-A0A2W6Z2K9-F1
#
_entry.id   AF-A0A2W6Z2K9-F1
#
_cell.length_a   1.000
_cell.length_b   1.000
_cell.length_c   1.000
_cell.angle_alpha   90.00
_cell.angle_beta   90.00
_cell.angle_gamma   90.00
#
_symmetry.space_group_name_H-M   'P 1'
#
loop_
_entity.id
_entity.type
_entity.pdbx_description
1 polymer ?
#
loop_
_entity_poly.entity_id
_entity_poly.type
_entity_poly.pdbx_seq_one_letter_code
_entity_poly.pdbx_strand_id
1 'polypeptide(L)'
;MSMASPGNASPPATRPKKFRPPGREQIIESRVARKPMDTMETDLTVETYHLHVELLDSDPYIWRQIAVRGNVSLTELHQVLVAAMGWSGEADYVFKGQGRVLANGEVSSLSTLLTQPEETLIYNYAPAQGWLHKVTLKAISQPEHFVNAPVDHPLPYCTAGERQCPPEFCNGVWDYVDLIDRLGDGDDPDEIDALWQKVGYDFDPERFDLAAANQRLQALAQ
;
A
#
# COMPACT_ATOMS: atom_id res chain seq x y z
N MET A 1 -61.82 69.56 26.78
CA MET A 1 -62.80 70.25 25.90
C MET A 1 -62.00 70.76 24.71
N SER A 2 -62.22 70.46 23.43
CA SER A 2 -63.32 69.87 22.63
C SER A 2 -62.67 69.21 21.41
N MET A 3 -63.01 67.96 21.10
CA MET A 3 -63.95 67.53 20.04
C MET A 3 -63.50 67.74 18.56
N ALA A 4 -62.96 66.65 18.00
CA ALA A 4 -63.46 65.87 16.85
C ALA A 4 -63.80 66.51 15.47
N SER A 5 -63.06 66.01 14.44
CA SER A 5 -63.52 65.46 13.13
C SER A 5 -64.12 66.40 12.06
N PRO A 6 -64.34 65.98 10.79
CA PRO A 6 -63.95 64.76 10.02
C PRO A 6 -63.19 65.14 8.72
N GLY A 7 -62.80 64.31 7.75
CA GLY A 7 -62.96 62.90 7.42
C GLY A 7 -62.36 62.70 6.02
N ASN A 8 -61.53 61.68 5.86
CA ASN A 8 -60.90 61.30 4.58
C ASN A 8 -61.43 59.91 4.22
N ALA A 9 -61.98 59.74 3.02
CA ALA A 9 -62.41 58.45 2.48
C ALA A 9 -61.79 58.27 1.10
N SER A 10 -60.88 57.30 0.97
CA SER A 10 -60.39 56.77 -0.31
C SER A 10 -60.50 55.24 -0.30
N PRO A 11 -60.67 54.60 -1.47
CA PRO A 11 -61.12 53.20 -1.60
C PRO A 11 -60.00 52.16 -1.35
N PRO A 12 -60.35 50.86 -1.28
CA PRO A 12 -59.48 49.84 -0.68
C PRO A 12 -58.30 49.43 -1.57
N ALA A 13 -57.13 49.32 -0.95
CA ALA A 13 -55.93 48.77 -1.56
C ALA A 13 -56.01 47.23 -1.67
N THR A 14 -55.93 46.73 -2.90
CA THR A 14 -55.72 45.31 -3.23
C THR A 14 -54.38 44.82 -2.68
N ARG A 15 -54.44 43.76 -1.86
CA ARG A 15 -53.30 43.10 -1.22
C ARG A 15 -52.40 42.40 -2.27
N PRO A 16 -51.09 42.68 -2.34
CA PRO A 16 -50.19 41.89 -3.19
C PRO A 16 -49.99 40.50 -2.57
N LYS A 17 -50.03 39.47 -3.43
CA LYS A 17 -49.78 38.07 -3.08
C LYS A 17 -48.38 37.93 -2.46
N LYS A 18 -48.29 37.32 -1.29
CA LYS A 18 -47.01 36.98 -0.64
C LYS A 18 -46.22 36.05 -1.57
N PHE A 19 -45.09 36.53 -2.05
CA PHE A 19 -44.07 35.71 -2.70
C PHE A 19 -43.54 34.73 -1.65
N ARG A 20 -43.71 33.42 -1.91
CA ARG A 20 -43.18 32.35 -1.07
C ARG A 20 -41.83 31.96 -1.70
N PRO A 21 -40.69 32.14 -1.00
CA PRO A 21 -39.41 31.72 -1.56
C PRO A 21 -39.41 30.18 -1.73
N PRO A 22 -38.74 29.64 -2.77
CA PRO A 22 -38.53 28.20 -2.87
C PRO A 22 -37.73 27.73 -1.65
N GLY A 23 -38.12 26.56 -1.14
CA GLY A 23 -37.57 25.97 0.08
C GLY A 23 -36.06 25.84 0.02
N ARG A 24 -35.40 26.06 1.16
CA ARG A 24 -34.00 25.71 1.40
C ARG A 24 -33.79 24.26 0.97
N GLU A 25 -33.08 24.04 -0.13
CA GLU A 25 -32.42 22.76 -0.38
C GLU A 25 -31.50 22.49 0.81
N GLN A 26 -31.69 21.34 1.45
CA GLN A 26 -30.81 20.85 2.49
C GLN A 26 -29.45 20.59 1.84
N ILE A 27 -28.47 21.45 2.16
CA ILE A 27 -27.06 21.13 1.98
C ILE A 27 -26.80 19.94 2.90
N ILE A 28 -26.69 18.75 2.32
CA ILE A 28 -26.11 17.60 3.00
C ILE A 28 -24.63 17.92 3.13
N GLU A 29 -24.22 18.45 4.29
CA GLU A 29 -22.81 18.40 4.68
C GLU A 29 -22.44 16.92 4.78
N SER A 30 -21.82 16.39 3.73
CA SER A 30 -21.11 15.12 3.81
C SER A 30 -20.03 15.29 4.87
N ARG A 31 -20.30 14.78 6.08
CA ARG A 31 -19.31 14.56 7.12
C ARG A 31 -18.31 13.54 6.57
N VAL A 32 -17.31 14.01 5.83
CA VAL A 32 -16.04 13.32 5.77
C VAL A 32 -15.56 13.32 7.21
N ALA A 33 -15.52 12.14 7.83
CA ALA A 33 -14.95 11.96 9.15
C ALA A 33 -13.51 12.47 9.08
N ARG A 34 -13.25 13.64 9.68
CA ARG A 34 -11.88 14.13 9.83
C ARG A 34 -11.19 13.15 10.78
N LYS A 35 -10.17 12.45 10.28
CA LYS A 35 -9.25 11.67 11.10
C LYS A 35 -8.73 12.59 12.23
N PRO A 36 -8.63 12.13 13.49
CA PRO A 36 -8.18 12.98 14.59
C PRO A 36 -6.84 13.64 14.26
N MET A 37 -6.73 14.94 14.57
CA MET A 37 -5.60 15.80 14.19
C MET A 37 -4.25 15.29 14.74
N ASP A 38 -4.27 14.57 15.86
CA ASP A 38 -3.09 13.89 16.45
C ASP A 38 -2.46 12.84 15.52
N THR A 39 -3.25 12.14 14.71
CA THR A 39 -2.75 11.05 13.83
C THR A 39 -2.05 11.60 12.59
N MET A 40 -2.39 12.81 12.14
CA MET A 40 -1.69 13.49 11.04
C MET A 40 -0.40 14.18 11.51
N GLU A 41 -0.36 14.65 12.76
CA GLU A 41 0.82 15.30 13.34
C GLU A 41 1.93 14.29 13.67
N THR A 42 1.57 13.06 14.05
CA THR A 42 2.55 11.95 14.17
C THR A 42 3.11 11.52 12.82
N ASP A 43 2.32 11.59 11.75
CA ASP A 43 2.73 11.17 10.41
C ASP A 43 3.82 12.08 9.80
N LEU A 44 3.82 13.36 10.19
CA LEU A 44 4.78 14.38 9.76
C LEU A 44 6.11 14.36 10.52
N THR A 45 6.35 13.38 11.40
CA THR A 45 7.60 13.28 12.19
C THR A 45 8.32 11.95 11.99
N VAL A 46 7.73 11.00 11.25
CA VAL A 46 8.28 9.66 11.05
C VAL A 46 9.10 9.60 9.77
N GLU A 47 10.37 9.23 9.92
CA GLU A 47 11.29 9.06 8.79
C GLU A 47 10.77 8.03 7.78
N THR A 48 11.04 8.29 6.51
CA THR A 48 10.78 7.33 5.42
C THR A 48 12.01 6.47 5.18
N TYR A 49 11.80 5.15 5.18
CA TYR A 49 12.82 4.15 4.94
C TYR A 49 12.68 3.63 3.52
N HIS A 50 13.76 3.72 2.75
CA HIS A 50 13.85 3.20 1.39
C HIS A 50 14.56 1.85 1.43
N LEU A 51 13.82 0.80 1.11
CA LEU A 51 14.26 -0.58 1.18
C LEU A 51 14.52 -1.12 -0.22
N HIS A 52 15.59 -1.88 -0.37
CA HIS A 52 15.77 -2.80 -1.49
C HIS A 52 15.54 -4.22 -1.00
N VAL A 53 14.61 -4.93 -1.65
CA VAL A 53 14.20 -6.29 -1.30
C VAL A 53 14.52 -7.18 -2.47
N GLU A 54 15.41 -8.15 -2.27
CA GLU A 54 15.79 -9.14 -3.27
C GLU A 54 15.39 -10.54 -2.83
N LEU A 55 14.84 -11.34 -3.75
CA LEU A 55 14.64 -12.77 -3.53
C LEU A 55 15.98 -13.49 -3.77
N LEU A 56 16.50 -14.12 -2.71
CA LEU A 56 17.77 -14.85 -2.77
C LEU A 56 17.63 -16.10 -3.63
N ASP A 57 18.78 -16.55 -4.14
CA ASP A 57 18.92 -17.75 -5.00
C ASP A 57 18.23 -17.65 -6.37
N SER A 58 17.60 -16.51 -6.70
CA SER A 58 17.09 -16.23 -8.05
C SER A 58 18.19 -15.71 -8.98
N ASP A 59 18.24 -16.25 -10.20
CA ASP A 59 19.08 -15.76 -11.29
C ASP A 59 18.30 -15.83 -12.61
N PRO A 60 18.01 -14.69 -13.27
CA PRO A 60 18.35 -13.32 -12.86
C PRO A 60 17.52 -12.81 -11.66
N TYR A 61 18.03 -11.77 -11.00
CA TYR A 61 17.48 -11.29 -9.73
C TYR A 61 16.02 -10.82 -9.82
N ILE A 62 15.21 -11.26 -8.86
CA ILE A 62 13.85 -10.77 -8.63
C ILE A 62 13.88 -9.81 -7.44
N TRP A 63 13.51 -8.53 -7.65
CA TRP A 63 13.69 -7.50 -6.62
C TRP A 63 12.67 -6.36 -6.67
N ARG A 64 12.52 -5.65 -5.54
CA ARG A 64 11.66 -4.45 -5.36
C ARG A 64 12.40 -3.35 -4.62
N GLN A 65 12.12 -2.09 -4.96
CA GLN A 65 12.46 -0.91 -4.16
C GLN A 65 11.20 -0.33 -3.55
N ILE A 66 11.15 -0.26 -2.22
CA ILE A 66 9.94 0.05 -1.47
C ILE A 66 10.23 1.15 -0.45
N ALA A 67 9.38 2.17 -0.40
CA ALA A 67 9.38 3.17 0.65
C ALA A 67 8.31 2.84 1.70
N VAL A 68 8.71 2.83 2.97
CA VAL A 68 7.85 2.60 4.14
C VAL A 68 8.12 3.62 5.24
N ARG A 69 7.23 3.72 6.22
CA ARG A 69 7.54 4.47 7.44
C ARG A 69 8.57 3.71 8.28
N GLY A 70 9.52 4.40 8.90
CA GLY A 70 10.54 3.77 9.74
C GLY A 70 9.97 3.11 11.01
N ASN A 71 8.81 3.55 11.47
CA ASN A 71 8.18 3.01 12.68
C ASN A 71 7.31 1.76 12.44
N VAL A 72 7.23 1.22 11.21
CA VAL A 72 6.45 0.01 10.95
C VAL A 72 6.96 -1.17 11.79
N SER A 73 6.03 -1.93 12.35
CA SER A 73 6.30 -3.22 12.99
C SER A 73 6.75 -4.27 11.95
N LEU A 74 7.35 -5.37 12.42
CA LEU A 74 7.66 -6.51 11.55
C LEU A 74 6.40 -7.14 10.91
N THR A 75 5.26 -7.09 11.59
CA THR A 75 3.97 -7.55 11.04
C THR A 75 3.53 -6.67 9.88
N GLU A 76 3.60 -5.35 10.03
CA GLU A 76 3.27 -4.41 8.95
C GLU A 76 4.28 -4.52 7.80
N LEU A 77 5.57 -4.67 8.11
CA LEU A 77 6.59 -4.92 7.10
C LEU A 77 6.31 -6.20 6.32
N HIS A 78 5.92 -7.29 6.99
CA HIS A 78 5.50 -8.52 6.30
C HIS A 78 4.37 -8.26 5.30
N GLN A 79 3.31 -7.55 5.70
CA GLN A 79 2.19 -7.20 4.82
C GLN A 79 2.65 -6.39 3.60
N VAL A 80 3.57 -5.44 3.80
CA VAL A 80 4.18 -4.67 2.70
C VAL A 80 4.97 -5.58 1.75
N LEU A 81 5.80 -6.48 2.27
CA LEU A 81 6.66 -7.35 1.46
C LEU A 81 5.82 -8.31 0.61
N VAL A 82 4.81 -8.97 1.19
CA VAL A 82 3.94 -9.88 0.42
C VAL A 82 3.12 -9.15 -0.63
N ALA A 83 2.59 -7.96 -0.30
CA ALA A 83 1.88 -7.12 -1.28
C ALA A 83 2.81 -6.69 -2.44
N ALA A 84 4.05 -6.29 -2.15
CA ALA A 84 5.01 -5.91 -3.19
C ALA A 84 5.42 -7.09 -4.09
N MET A 85 5.52 -8.30 -3.53
CA MET A 85 5.78 -9.53 -4.29
C MET A 85 4.55 -10.04 -5.04
N GLY A 86 3.33 -9.64 -4.65
CA GLY A 86 2.09 -10.14 -5.25
C GLY A 86 1.65 -11.48 -4.68
N TRP A 87 2.05 -11.77 -3.44
CA TRP A 87 1.65 -12.95 -2.69
C TRP A 87 0.49 -12.67 -1.73
N SER A 88 -0.18 -13.73 -1.34
CA SER A 88 -1.36 -13.78 -0.49
C SER A 88 -1.08 -13.32 0.95
N GLY A 89 0.12 -13.63 1.47
CA GLY A 89 0.47 -13.41 2.87
C GLY A 89 -0.16 -14.42 3.83
N GLU A 90 -0.67 -15.55 3.34
CA GLU A 90 -1.34 -16.57 4.16
C GLU A 90 -0.37 -17.53 4.87
N ALA A 91 0.87 -17.64 4.38
CA ALA A 91 1.87 -18.53 4.96
C ALA A 91 2.63 -17.92 6.15
N ASP A 92 3.24 -18.79 6.95
CA ASP A 92 4.14 -18.40 8.03
C ASP A 92 5.32 -17.57 7.52
N TYR A 93 5.88 -16.74 8.39
CA TYR A 93 7.07 -15.95 8.08
C TYR A 93 7.99 -15.77 9.29
N VAL A 94 9.27 -15.54 9.00
CA VAL A 94 10.30 -15.29 10.01
C VAL A 94 11.22 -14.17 9.55
N PHE A 95 11.49 -13.21 10.44
CA PHE A 95 12.56 -12.25 10.26
C PHE A 95 13.82 -12.68 11.03
N LYS A 96 14.99 -12.46 10.45
CA LYS A 96 16.28 -12.60 11.12
C LYS A 96 17.11 -11.33 10.93
N GLY A 97 17.70 -10.84 12.01
CA GLY A 97 18.63 -9.70 11.99
C GLY A 97 19.84 -10.04 12.86
N GLN A 98 21.05 -9.63 12.47
CA GLN A 98 22.28 -9.90 13.25
C GLN A 98 22.43 -11.37 13.70
N GLY A 99 22.04 -12.33 12.84
CA GLY A 99 22.13 -13.76 13.10
C GLY A 99 21.11 -14.35 14.08
N ARG A 100 20.14 -13.56 14.59
CA ARG A 100 19.08 -14.05 15.48
C ARG A 100 17.70 -13.95 14.84
N VAL A 101 16.81 -14.85 15.22
CA VAL A 101 15.38 -14.75 14.90
C VAL A 101 14.80 -13.55 15.67
N LEU A 102 14.03 -12.72 14.97
CA LEU A 102 13.31 -11.61 15.56
C LEU A 102 11.89 -12.10 15.88
N ALA A 103 11.47 -11.97 17.14
CA ALA A 103 10.16 -12.45 17.57
C ALA A 103 9.04 -11.49 17.14
N ASN A 104 7.96 -12.03 16.60
CA ASN A 104 6.74 -11.27 16.35
C ASN A 104 6.10 -10.90 17.71
N GLY A 105 5.77 -9.62 17.91
CA GLY A 105 5.07 -9.14 19.10
C GLY A 105 5.98 -8.57 20.22
N GLU A 106 7.30 -8.73 20.13
CA GLU A 106 8.20 -7.78 20.82
C GLU A 106 8.12 -6.45 20.07
N VAL A 107 8.03 -5.33 20.80
CA VAL A 107 7.86 -3.97 20.23
C VAL A 107 9.15 -3.55 19.51
N SER A 108 9.41 -4.15 18.35
CA SER A 108 10.54 -3.85 17.47
C SER A 108 9.99 -3.23 16.19
N SER A 109 10.27 -1.94 16.00
CA SER A 109 10.01 -1.26 14.73
C SER A 109 11.20 -1.42 13.80
N LEU A 110 10.97 -1.24 12.50
CA LEU A 110 12.02 -1.26 11.48
C LEU A 110 13.18 -0.32 11.84
N SER A 111 12.89 0.88 12.34
CA SER A 111 13.88 1.87 12.77
C SER A 111 14.74 1.47 13.97
N THR A 112 14.30 0.50 14.78
CA THR A 112 15.12 -0.07 15.85
C THR A 112 16.05 -1.18 15.36
N LEU A 113 15.71 -1.79 14.22
CA LEU A 113 16.41 -2.93 13.64
C LEU A 113 17.44 -2.51 12.59
N LEU A 114 17.10 -1.49 11.81
CA LEU A 114 17.93 -0.89 10.77
C LEU A 114 18.06 0.60 11.07
N THR A 115 19.24 1.02 11.48
CA THR A 115 19.56 2.37 11.92
C THR A 115 20.39 3.13 10.89
N GLN A 116 21.07 2.41 9.99
CA GLN A 116 21.96 3.00 8.99
C GLN A 116 21.80 2.33 7.62
N PRO A 117 22.04 3.07 6.52
CA PRO A 117 22.10 2.48 5.18
C PRO A 117 23.07 1.29 5.11
N GLU A 118 22.73 0.34 4.24
CA GLU A 118 23.38 -0.95 4.02
C GLU A 118 23.22 -1.98 5.14
N GLU A 119 22.53 -1.65 6.25
CA GLU A 119 22.08 -2.68 7.19
C GLU A 119 20.98 -3.56 6.57
N THR A 120 20.95 -4.83 6.98
CA THR A 120 20.09 -5.85 6.35
C THR A 120 19.32 -6.71 7.34
N LEU A 121 18.14 -7.16 6.93
CA LEU A 121 17.39 -8.26 7.52
C LEU A 121 17.21 -9.38 6.50
N ILE A 122 17.07 -10.61 6.99
CA ILE A 122 16.55 -11.73 6.20
C ILE A 122 15.07 -11.91 6.54
N TYR A 123 14.24 -11.89 5.51
CA TYR A 123 12.81 -12.17 5.59
C TYR A 123 12.53 -13.52 4.89
N ASN A 124 12.13 -14.53 5.66
CA ASN A 124 11.79 -15.85 5.13
C ASN A 124 10.26 -16.00 5.11
N TYR A 125 9.66 -16.00 3.92
CA TYR A 125 8.24 -16.28 3.72
C TYR A 125 8.04 -17.78 3.40
N ALA A 126 6.99 -18.38 3.95
CA ALA A 126 6.77 -19.82 3.94
C ALA A 126 8.07 -20.63 4.17
N PRO A 127 8.67 -20.62 5.38
CA PRO A 127 9.96 -21.26 5.64
C PRO A 127 10.08 -22.72 5.21
N ALA A 128 8.95 -23.45 5.12
CA ALA A 128 8.89 -24.81 4.61
C ALA A 128 9.19 -24.91 3.09
N GLN A 129 8.92 -23.85 2.33
CA GLN A 129 9.19 -23.71 0.89
C GLN A 129 10.50 -22.95 0.62
N GLY A 130 10.94 -22.11 1.56
CA GLY A 130 12.27 -21.49 1.52
C GLY A 130 12.35 -20.17 0.75
N TRP A 131 11.32 -19.33 0.77
CA TRP A 131 11.36 -18.01 0.12
C TRP A 131 12.15 -16.99 0.95
N LEU A 132 13.48 -17.03 0.79
CA LEU A 132 14.40 -16.16 1.48
C LEU A 132 14.58 -14.83 0.73
N HIS A 133 14.31 -13.73 1.43
CA HIS A 133 14.54 -12.39 0.94
C HIS A 133 15.60 -11.71 1.79
N LYS A 134 16.42 -10.91 1.13
CA LYS A 134 17.28 -9.94 1.81
C LYS A 134 16.67 -8.55 1.68
N VAL A 135 16.39 -7.94 2.82
CA VAL A 135 15.86 -6.59 2.93
C VAL A 135 17.02 -5.69 3.35
N THR A 136 17.40 -4.74 2.49
CA THR A 136 18.51 -3.81 2.71
C THR A 136 17.97 -2.40 2.86
N LEU A 137 18.33 -1.69 3.93
CA LEU A 137 18.04 -0.26 4.05
C LEU A 137 18.97 0.52 3.12
N LYS A 138 18.42 1.26 2.16
CA LYS A 138 19.20 2.05 1.19
C LYS A 138 19.30 3.53 1.56
N ALA A 139 18.24 4.10 2.12
CA ALA A 139 18.25 5.50 2.55
C ALA A 139 17.19 5.76 3.62
N ILE A 140 17.42 6.80 4.40
CA ILE A 140 16.46 7.36 5.36
C ILE A 140 16.19 8.80 4.91
N SER A 141 14.91 9.18 4.80
CA SER A 141 14.49 10.54 4.40
C SER A 141 13.62 11.15 5.49
N GLN A 142 13.87 12.43 5.79
CA GLN A 142 13.09 13.16 6.78
C GLN A 142 11.70 13.57 6.27
N PRO A 143 10.71 13.66 7.16
CA PRO A 143 9.35 14.08 6.81
C PRO A 143 9.28 15.49 6.21
N GLU A 144 10.13 16.44 6.67
CA GLU A 144 10.12 17.81 6.17
C GLU A 144 10.48 17.95 4.69
N HIS A 145 11.14 16.95 4.08
CA HIS A 145 11.35 16.91 2.64
C HIS A 145 10.04 16.75 1.83
N PHE A 146 8.92 16.43 2.48
CA PHE A 146 7.60 16.28 1.85
C PHE A 146 6.71 17.52 1.95
N VAL A 147 7.09 18.57 2.70
CA VAL A 147 6.25 19.78 2.89
C VAL A 147 6.05 20.55 1.57
N ASN A 148 6.89 20.29 0.56
CA ASN A 148 6.79 20.85 -0.79
C ASN A 148 6.76 19.79 -1.92
N ALA A 149 6.68 18.50 -1.59
CA ALA A 149 6.58 17.45 -2.60
C ALA A 149 5.09 17.19 -2.90
N PRO A 150 4.67 17.12 -4.18
CA PRO A 150 3.33 16.63 -4.50
C PRO A 150 3.16 15.24 -3.88
N VAL A 151 2.10 15.07 -3.09
CA VAL A 151 1.75 13.82 -2.40
C VAL A 151 1.17 12.85 -3.44
N ASP A 152 1.99 12.44 -4.41
CA ASP A 152 1.52 11.54 -5.47
C ASP A 152 1.49 10.08 -5.00
N HIS A 153 2.19 9.72 -3.92
CA HIS A 153 2.25 8.35 -3.40
C HIS A 153 2.22 8.29 -1.86
N PRO A 154 1.10 7.90 -1.22
CA PRO A 154 1.06 7.60 0.21
C PRO A 154 1.99 6.42 0.54
N LEU A 155 2.64 6.44 1.70
CA LEU A 155 3.38 5.27 2.19
C LEU A 155 2.40 4.17 2.64
N PRO A 156 2.68 2.89 2.33
CA PRO A 156 3.85 2.37 1.61
C PRO A 156 3.70 2.47 0.08
N TYR A 157 4.81 2.62 -0.65
CA TYR A 157 4.83 2.56 -2.12
C TYR A 157 6.10 1.92 -2.67
N CYS A 158 5.99 1.31 -3.85
CA CYS A 158 7.09 0.76 -4.62
C CYS A 158 7.53 1.79 -5.67
N THR A 159 8.84 1.98 -5.83
CA THR A 159 9.43 2.90 -6.82
C THR A 159 9.93 2.18 -8.06
N ALA A 160 10.40 0.94 -7.90
CA ALA A 160 10.99 0.16 -8.97
C ALA A 160 11.02 -1.33 -8.60
N GLY A 161 11.23 -2.18 -9.60
CA GLY A 161 11.42 -3.61 -9.42
C GLY A 161 11.62 -4.27 -10.77
N GLU A 162 12.07 -5.51 -10.74
CA GLU A 162 12.22 -6.34 -11.94
C GLU A 162 11.69 -7.74 -11.69
N ARG A 163 11.17 -8.35 -12.76
CA ARG A 163 10.63 -9.71 -12.83
C ARG A 163 9.39 -9.98 -11.98
N GLN A 164 8.56 -10.89 -12.47
CA GLN A 164 7.41 -11.38 -11.71
C GLN A 164 7.91 -12.30 -10.59
N CYS A 165 7.33 -12.18 -9.40
CA CYS A 165 7.69 -13.11 -8.33
C CYS A 165 7.20 -14.53 -8.65
N PRO A 166 7.89 -15.56 -8.13
CA PRO A 166 7.47 -16.94 -8.30
C PRO A 166 6.03 -17.15 -7.82
N PRO A 167 5.23 -17.98 -8.51
CA PRO A 167 3.93 -18.41 -8.01
C PRO A 167 4.08 -19.13 -6.66
N GLU A 168 3.18 -18.87 -5.71
CA GLU A 168 3.25 -19.44 -4.35
C GLU A 168 3.09 -20.96 -4.29
N PHE A 169 2.64 -21.60 -5.37
CA PHE A 169 2.57 -23.06 -5.44
C PHE A 169 3.92 -23.72 -5.77
N CYS A 170 4.94 -22.95 -6.16
CA CYS A 170 6.31 -23.44 -6.30
C CYS A 170 6.90 -23.69 -4.89
N ASN A 171 7.72 -24.72 -4.71
CA ASN A 171 8.40 -24.96 -3.43
C ASN A 171 9.81 -24.36 -3.45
N GLY A 172 9.88 -23.04 -3.57
CA GLY A 172 11.14 -22.31 -3.64
C GLY A 172 11.64 -22.06 -5.07
N VAL A 173 12.83 -21.46 -5.17
CA VAL A 173 13.35 -20.92 -6.44
C VAL A 173 13.65 -22.02 -7.46
N TRP A 174 14.11 -23.20 -7.02
CA TRP A 174 14.42 -24.30 -7.94
C TRP A 174 13.17 -24.84 -8.66
N ASP A 175 12.06 -25.01 -7.93
CA ASP A 175 10.77 -25.37 -8.52
C ASP A 175 10.26 -24.30 -9.48
N TYR A 176 10.58 -23.03 -9.21
CA TYR A 176 10.22 -21.93 -10.09
C TYR A 176 11.04 -21.93 -11.39
N VAL A 177 12.34 -22.21 -11.32
CA VAL A 177 13.20 -22.36 -12.51
C VAL A 177 12.72 -23.54 -13.36
N ASP A 178 12.44 -24.70 -12.75
CA ASP A 178 11.86 -25.86 -13.45
C ASP A 178 10.54 -25.52 -14.13
N LEU A 179 9.67 -24.75 -13.47
CA LEU A 179 8.42 -24.27 -14.06
C LEU A 179 8.69 -23.42 -15.32
N ILE A 180 9.63 -22.47 -15.27
CA ILE A 180 9.94 -21.62 -16.43
C ILE A 180 10.47 -22.47 -17.58
N ASP A 181 11.41 -23.38 -17.31
CA ASP A 181 12.00 -24.25 -18.32
C ASP A 181 10.93 -25.10 -19.01
N ARG A 182 10.00 -25.68 -18.23
CA ARG A 182 8.90 -26.50 -18.76
C ARG A 182 7.87 -25.69 -19.55
N LEU A 183 7.57 -24.46 -19.12
CA LEU A 183 6.67 -23.58 -19.86
C LEU A 183 7.27 -23.12 -21.20
N GLY A 184 8.59 -22.99 -21.28
CA GLY A 184 9.30 -22.48 -22.47
C GLY A 184 9.74 -23.54 -23.47
N ASP A 185 10.20 -24.71 -22.99
CA ASP A 185 10.87 -25.75 -23.80
C ASP A 185 10.43 -27.18 -23.41
N GLY A 186 9.21 -27.33 -22.87
CA GLY A 186 8.64 -28.64 -22.58
C GLY A 186 8.32 -29.45 -23.85
N ASP A 187 8.48 -30.77 -23.78
CA ASP A 187 8.22 -31.67 -24.91
C ASP A 187 6.76 -32.17 -25.00
N ASP A 188 5.96 -32.03 -23.93
CA ASP A 188 4.58 -32.50 -23.85
C ASP A 188 3.58 -31.31 -23.88
N PRO A 189 2.84 -31.10 -24.98
CA PRO A 189 1.89 -30.00 -25.10
C PRO A 189 0.75 -30.02 -24.07
N ASP A 190 0.28 -31.21 -23.66
CA ASP A 190 -0.81 -31.33 -22.68
C ASP A 190 -0.32 -30.94 -21.28
N GLU A 191 0.94 -31.29 -20.96
CA GLU A 191 1.60 -30.84 -19.74
C GLU A 191 1.80 -29.32 -19.73
N ILE A 192 2.29 -28.74 -20.83
CA ILE A 192 2.51 -27.30 -20.97
C ILE A 192 1.20 -26.53 -20.80
N ASP A 193 0.11 -26.95 -21.45
CA ASP A 193 -1.21 -26.32 -21.31
C ASP A 193 -1.72 -26.38 -19.87
N ALA A 194 -1.54 -27.53 -19.18
CA ALA A 194 -1.89 -27.67 -17.78
C ALA A 194 -1.07 -26.75 -16.86
N LEU A 195 0.22 -26.54 -17.15
CA LEU A 195 1.06 -25.58 -16.42
C LEU A 195 0.63 -24.14 -16.68
N TRP A 196 0.32 -23.76 -17.94
CA TRP A 196 -0.22 -22.44 -18.28
C TRP A 196 -1.57 -22.18 -17.61
N GLN A 197 -2.45 -23.17 -17.57
CA GLN A 197 -3.72 -23.08 -16.84
C GLN A 197 -3.50 -22.84 -15.35
N LYS A 198 -2.47 -23.46 -14.76
CA LYS A 198 -2.15 -23.35 -13.34
C LYS A 198 -1.52 -21.99 -13.00
N VAL A 199 -0.59 -21.50 -13.81
CA VAL A 199 0.14 -20.25 -13.55
C VAL A 199 -0.63 -19.00 -14.00
N GLY A 200 -1.50 -19.15 -15.01
CA GLY A 200 -2.18 -18.05 -15.68
C GLY A 200 -1.54 -17.75 -17.03
N TYR A 201 -2.37 -17.62 -18.07
CA TYR A 201 -1.92 -17.38 -19.45
C TYR A 201 -1.30 -15.99 -19.68
N ASP A 202 -1.42 -15.08 -18.71
CA ASP A 202 -0.80 -13.75 -18.70
C ASP A 202 0.48 -13.68 -17.87
N PHE A 203 0.93 -14.82 -17.32
CA PHE A 203 2.18 -14.92 -16.59
C PHE A 203 3.38 -14.63 -17.50
N ASP A 204 4.25 -13.73 -17.04
CA ASP A 204 5.47 -13.34 -17.73
C ASP A 204 6.58 -13.18 -16.69
N PRO A 205 7.55 -14.11 -16.61
CA PRO A 205 8.59 -14.07 -15.59
C PRO A 205 9.48 -12.82 -15.67
N GLU A 206 9.57 -12.18 -16.84
CA GLU A 206 10.38 -10.97 -17.06
C GLU A 206 9.66 -9.69 -16.65
N ARG A 207 8.33 -9.71 -16.56
CA ARG A 207 7.53 -8.52 -16.34
C ARG A 207 7.35 -8.21 -14.86
N PHE A 208 7.70 -6.98 -14.48
CA PHE A 208 7.23 -6.39 -13.22
C PHE A 208 6.18 -5.32 -13.48
N ASP A 209 4.98 -5.50 -12.91
CA ASP A 209 3.91 -4.51 -12.96
C ASP A 209 3.93 -3.59 -11.72
N LEU A 210 4.64 -2.45 -11.86
CA LEU A 210 4.77 -1.46 -10.81
C LEU A 210 3.42 -0.86 -10.37
N ALA A 211 2.49 -0.67 -11.31
CA ALA A 211 1.18 -0.10 -11.02
C ALA A 211 0.34 -1.06 -10.17
N ALA A 212 0.31 -2.35 -10.54
CA ALA A 212 -0.38 -3.38 -9.77
C ALA A 212 0.24 -3.58 -8.38
N ALA A 213 1.57 -3.52 -8.26
CA ALA A 213 2.25 -3.58 -6.96
C ALA A 213 1.82 -2.41 -6.06
N ASN A 214 1.80 -1.19 -6.61
CA ASN A 214 1.35 -0.01 -5.86
C ASN A 214 -0.14 -0.08 -5.52
N GLN A 215 -1.00 -0.61 -6.39
CA GLN A 215 -2.42 -0.81 -6.06
C GLN A 215 -2.59 -1.70 -4.83
N ARG A 216 -1.84 -2.82 -4.73
CA ARG A 216 -1.87 -3.71 -3.56
C ARG A 216 -1.34 -3.01 -2.30
N LEU A 217 -0.24 -2.26 -2.41
CA LEU A 217 0.34 -1.52 -1.30
C LEU A 217 -0.61 -0.44 -0.75
N GLN A 218 -1.30 0.29 -1.64
CA GLN A 218 -2.27 1.31 -1.23
C GLN A 218 -3.53 0.72 -0.57
N ALA A 219 -3.85 -0.55 -0.83
CA ALA A 219 -4.94 -1.23 -0.14
C ALA A 219 -4.64 -1.51 1.34
N LEU A 220 -3.37 -1.53 1.74
CA LEU A 220 -2.95 -1.70 3.14
C LEU A 220 -3.11 -0.41 3.98
N ALA A 221 -3.18 0.75 3.32
CA ALA A 221 -3.24 2.06 3.98
C ALA A 221 -4.67 2.51 4.35
N GLN A 222 -5.68 1.69 4.04
CA GLN A 222 -7.11 1.95 4.28
C GLN A 222 -7.56 1.41 5.65
#